data_AF-A0A9E5T5P1-F1
#
_entry.id   AF-A0A9E5T5P1-F1
#
_cell.length_a   1.000
_cell.length_b   1.000
_cell.length_c   1.000
_cell.angle_alpha   90.00
_cell.angle_beta   90.00
_cell.angle_gamma   90.00
#
_symmetry.space_group_name_H-M   'P 1'
#
loop_
_entity.id
_entity.type
_entity.pdbx_description
1 polymer ?
#
loop_
_entity_poly.entity_id
_entity_poly.type
_entity_poly.pdbx_seq_one_letter_code
_entity_poly.pdbx_strand_id
1 'polypeptide(L)'
;MTTFLSALRSPREGTLQRWWFQPDYDCLKITSDRLAVEIVGQGVQLLAEDMAIGPGDKPLNPLAQVSKPSRLFATAFTRKYPAIAAASPVYAQMRNGIDLLVAAALLQHEDWFGRCGWTAELLVDETRLPTENFVAPRQVACGVNALWKGNRLLSPSGGVSLLPHLALDPKRQQADEDGAVQRACQQAAYQGLDKERWWWD
;
A
#
# COMPACT_ATOMS: atom_id res chain seq x y z
N MET A 1 6.10 15.47 15.70
CA MET A 1 5.93 14.98 14.31
C MET A 1 6.17 16.15 13.38
N THR A 2 7.01 16.02 12.36
CA THR A 2 7.23 17.12 11.39
C THR A 2 6.01 17.18 10.47
N THR A 3 5.21 18.24 10.56
CA THR A 3 4.10 18.48 9.64
C THR A 3 4.60 19.25 8.43
N PHE A 4 3.92 19.12 7.29
CA PHE A 4 4.23 19.91 6.10
C PHE A 4 4.25 21.42 6.40
N LEU A 5 3.23 21.93 7.08
CA LEU A 5 3.14 23.35 7.43
C LEU A 5 4.28 23.82 8.34
N SER A 6 4.72 22.99 9.28
CA SER A 6 5.88 23.33 10.15
C SER A 6 7.20 23.39 9.39
N ALA A 7 7.36 22.54 8.36
CA ALA A 7 8.57 22.49 7.54
C ALA A 7 8.58 23.55 6.42
N LEU A 8 7.39 23.99 5.98
CA LEU A 8 7.23 24.99 4.93
C LEU A 8 7.60 26.38 5.48
N ARG A 9 8.69 26.99 5.02
CA ARG A 9 9.04 28.36 5.45
C ARG A 9 8.25 29.42 4.67
N SER A 10 8.34 29.36 3.34
CA SER A 10 7.64 30.27 2.43
C SER A 10 6.92 29.45 1.35
N PRO A 11 5.60 29.59 1.18
CA PRO A 11 4.86 28.93 0.11
C PRO A 11 5.26 29.47 -1.27
N ARG A 12 5.39 28.58 -2.26
CA ARG A 12 5.57 28.96 -3.66
C ARG A 12 4.22 29.20 -4.33
N GLU A 13 4.18 30.19 -5.21
CA GLU A 13 3.01 30.47 -6.05
C GLU A 13 2.85 29.40 -7.14
N GLY A 14 1.61 29.12 -7.53
CA GLY A 14 1.32 28.20 -8.64
C GLY A 14 1.90 26.79 -8.49
N THR A 15 2.07 26.29 -7.25
CA THR A 15 2.60 24.94 -7.00
C THR A 15 1.60 24.11 -6.19
N LEU A 16 1.22 22.95 -6.71
CA LEU A 16 0.40 21.95 -6.03
C LEU A 16 1.26 20.87 -5.40
N GLN A 17 0.86 20.40 -4.23
CA GLN A 17 1.48 19.27 -3.54
C GLN A 17 0.62 18.04 -3.76
N ARG A 18 1.21 17.00 -4.33
CA ARG A 18 0.55 15.71 -4.53
C ARG A 18 1.19 14.67 -3.61
N TRP A 19 0.41 14.03 -2.74
CA TRP A 19 0.87 12.97 -1.86
C TRP A 19 0.06 11.70 -2.07
N TRP A 20 0.70 10.55 -2.17
CA TRP A 20 -0.04 9.30 -2.34
C TRP A 20 0.62 8.14 -1.61
N PHE A 21 -0.22 7.22 -1.14
CA PHE A 21 0.25 5.97 -0.58
C PHE A 21 0.51 4.97 -1.71
N GLN A 22 1.57 4.17 -1.54
CA GLN A 22 1.79 2.98 -2.35
C GLN A 22 2.44 1.90 -1.47
N PRO A 23 2.48 0.63 -1.91
CA PRO A 23 3.25 -0.39 -1.22
C PRO A 23 4.72 0.02 -1.10
N ASP A 24 5.35 -0.30 0.03
CA ASP A 24 6.80 -0.41 0.02
C ASP A 24 7.13 -1.71 -0.72
N TYR A 25 7.62 -1.62 -1.95
CA TYR A 25 7.72 -2.80 -2.84
C TYR A 25 8.85 -3.75 -2.44
N ASP A 26 9.78 -3.31 -1.60
CA ASP A 26 10.90 -4.13 -1.14
C ASP A 26 10.49 -4.91 0.13
N CYS A 27 9.32 -5.57 0.06
CA CYS A 27 8.59 -6.13 1.20
C CYS A 27 8.48 -7.66 1.21
N LEU A 28 9.13 -8.36 0.28
CA LEU A 28 9.07 -9.82 0.22
C LEU A 28 10.41 -10.44 0.59
N LYS A 29 10.43 -11.28 1.63
CA LYS A 29 11.51 -12.23 1.89
C LYS A 29 11.03 -13.63 1.51
N ILE A 30 11.71 -14.27 0.56
CA ILE A 30 11.26 -15.53 -0.06
C ILE A 30 12.32 -16.62 0.11
N THR A 31 11.83 -17.82 0.40
CA THR A 31 12.63 -19.06 0.50
C THR A 31 13.12 -19.54 -0.86
N SER A 32 14.20 -20.32 -0.89
CA SER A 32 14.81 -20.77 -2.16
C SER A 32 13.89 -21.67 -2.99
N ASP A 33 13.00 -22.44 -2.34
CA ASP A 33 12.00 -23.29 -3.00
C ASP A 33 10.73 -22.51 -3.41
N ARG A 34 10.65 -21.22 -3.02
CA ARG A 34 9.52 -20.31 -3.25
C ARG A 34 8.19 -20.84 -2.70
N LEU A 35 8.24 -21.66 -1.66
CA LEU A 35 7.06 -22.22 -1.00
C LEU A 35 6.65 -21.46 0.26
N ALA A 36 7.54 -20.63 0.79
CA ALA A 36 7.26 -19.75 1.91
C ALA A 36 7.75 -18.32 1.68
N VAL A 37 6.95 -17.37 2.17
CA VAL A 37 7.21 -15.94 2.08
C VAL A 37 6.93 -15.27 3.41
N GLU A 38 7.73 -14.27 3.74
CA GLU A 38 7.47 -13.32 4.81
C GLU A 38 7.25 -11.93 4.18
N ILE A 39 6.15 -11.26 4.57
CA ILE A 39 5.96 -9.84 4.25
C ILE A 39 6.71 -9.02 5.29
N VAL A 40 7.80 -8.40 4.87
CA VAL A 40 8.73 -7.65 5.72
C VAL A 40 8.56 -6.14 5.56
N GLY A 41 9.09 -5.39 6.54
CA GLY A 41 9.09 -3.94 6.51
C GLY A 41 7.74 -3.31 6.89
N GLN A 42 7.54 -2.06 6.48
CA GLN A 42 6.34 -1.29 6.87
C GLN A 42 5.14 -1.54 5.95
N GLY A 43 5.35 -2.18 4.79
CA GLY A 43 4.32 -2.51 3.79
C GLY A 43 3.79 -1.32 2.99
N VAL A 44 3.86 -0.10 3.52
CA VAL A 44 3.30 1.11 2.89
C VAL A 44 4.20 2.32 3.09
N GLN A 45 4.28 3.16 2.05
CA GLN A 45 5.01 4.42 2.06
C GLN A 45 4.15 5.55 1.49
N LEU A 46 4.31 6.74 2.05
CA LEU A 46 3.79 7.98 1.49
C LEU A 46 4.85 8.58 0.57
N LEU A 47 4.49 8.84 -0.69
CA LEU A 47 5.31 9.60 -1.63
C LEU A 47 4.79 11.01 -1.76
N ALA A 48 5.65 11.89 -2.26
CA ALA A 48 5.30 13.26 -2.54
C ALA A 48 5.87 13.72 -3.87
N GLU A 49 5.10 14.54 -4.57
CA GLU A 49 5.47 15.24 -5.78
C GLU A 49 4.97 16.68 -5.68
N ASP A 50 5.70 17.63 -6.26
CA ASP A 50 5.22 18.98 -6.43
C ASP A 50 4.99 19.25 -7.93
N MET A 51 3.83 19.79 -8.27
CA MET A 51 3.46 20.12 -9.65
C MET A 51 3.39 21.63 -9.81
N ALA A 52 4.00 22.17 -10.87
CA ALA A 52 3.77 23.55 -11.27
C ALA A 52 2.46 23.66 -12.04
N ILE A 53 1.71 24.75 -11.82
CA ILE A 53 0.54 25.11 -12.63
C ILE A 53 1.01 26.10 -13.70
N GLY A 54 0.79 25.73 -14.97
CA GLY A 54 1.08 26.56 -16.12
C GLY A 54 -0.09 27.48 -16.51
N PRO A 55 0.04 28.24 -17.59
CA PRO A 55 -1.04 29.09 -18.10
C PRO A 55 -2.33 28.31 -18.36
N GLY A 56 -3.47 28.89 -17.97
CA GLY A 56 -4.79 28.27 -18.11
C GLY A 56 -5.08 27.15 -17.10
N ASP A 57 -4.47 27.22 -15.91
CA ASP A 57 -4.66 26.29 -14.78
C ASP A 57 -4.34 24.82 -15.08
N LYS A 58 -3.51 24.57 -16.10
CA LYS A 58 -3.09 23.21 -16.46
C LYS A 58 -1.87 22.80 -15.64
N PRO A 59 -1.87 21.61 -15.01
CA PRO A 59 -0.66 21.07 -14.39
C PRO A 59 0.41 20.89 -15.48
N LEU A 60 1.59 21.44 -15.22
CA LEU A 60 2.81 21.15 -15.98
C LEU A 60 3.38 19.80 -15.51
N ASN A 61 4.35 19.27 -16.26
CA ASN A 61 5.12 18.09 -15.86
C ASN A 61 5.56 18.19 -14.39
N PRO A 62 5.68 17.04 -13.68
CA PRO A 62 6.24 17.00 -12.33
C PRO A 62 7.45 17.91 -12.22
N LEU A 63 7.53 18.73 -11.18
CA LEU A 63 8.75 19.48 -10.93
C LEU A 63 9.88 18.46 -10.76
N ALA A 64 11.01 18.70 -11.44
CA ALA A 64 12.16 17.79 -11.41
C ALA A 64 12.67 17.49 -9.98
N GLN A 65 12.28 18.32 -8.99
CA GLN A 65 12.62 18.11 -7.60
C GLN A 65 11.46 18.41 -6.66
N VAL A 66 11.10 17.40 -5.85
CA VAL A 66 10.17 17.52 -4.71
C VAL A 66 10.74 18.48 -3.67
N SER A 67 9.93 19.43 -3.21
CA SER A 67 10.34 20.39 -2.19
C SER A 67 10.74 19.69 -0.88
N LYS A 68 11.67 20.34 -0.16
CA LYS A 68 12.13 19.85 1.14
C LYS A 68 10.97 19.63 2.13
N PRO A 69 9.96 20.51 2.26
CA PRO A 69 8.82 20.28 3.15
C PRO A 69 7.99 19.05 2.77
N SER A 70 7.66 18.87 1.48
CA SER A 70 6.92 17.70 0.98
C SER A 70 7.67 16.40 1.27
N ARG A 71 8.98 16.36 0.96
CA ARG A 71 9.83 15.20 1.26
C ARG A 71 9.93 14.90 2.75
N LEU A 72 10.18 15.91 3.58
CA LEU A 72 10.28 15.73 5.04
C LEU A 72 8.97 15.21 5.63
N PHE A 73 7.83 15.72 5.15
CA PHE A 73 6.52 15.25 5.58
C PHE A 73 6.30 13.79 5.18
N ALA A 74 6.49 13.44 3.91
CA ALA A 74 6.35 12.07 3.40
C ALA A 74 7.23 11.08 4.19
N THR A 75 8.52 11.36 4.34
CA THR A 75 9.44 10.52 5.11
C THR A 75 9.04 10.41 6.58
N ALA A 76 8.64 11.52 7.22
CA ALA A 76 8.23 11.52 8.62
C ALA A 76 6.92 10.74 8.83
N PHE A 77 5.98 10.84 7.89
CA PHE A 77 4.71 10.11 7.90
C PHE A 77 4.97 8.62 7.78
N THR A 78 5.69 8.18 6.75
CA THR A 78 6.06 6.76 6.56
C THR A 78 6.74 6.21 7.83
N ARG A 79 7.78 6.88 8.32
CA ARG A 79 8.47 6.44 9.55
C ARG A 79 7.55 6.33 10.78
N LYS A 80 6.53 7.19 10.88
CA LYS A 80 5.57 7.20 12.00
C LYS A 80 4.30 6.39 11.71
N TYR A 81 4.23 5.71 10.57
CA TYR A 81 3.05 4.97 10.15
C TYR A 81 2.53 4.00 11.22
N PRO A 82 3.35 3.21 11.93
CA PRO A 82 2.85 2.32 12.98
C PRO A 82 2.10 3.06 14.11
N ALA A 83 2.62 4.21 14.54
CA ALA A 83 1.97 5.02 15.57
C ALA A 83 0.69 5.69 15.05
N ILE A 84 0.67 6.10 13.79
CA ILE A 84 -0.52 6.68 13.13
C ILE A 84 -1.61 5.62 12.97
N ALA A 85 -1.25 4.41 12.56
CA ALA A 85 -2.16 3.28 12.42
C ALA A 85 -2.76 2.84 13.76
N ALA A 86 -1.97 2.86 14.84
CA ALA A 86 -2.45 2.60 16.19
C ALA A 86 -3.47 3.66 16.68
N ALA A 87 -3.27 4.93 16.30
CA ALA A 87 -4.17 6.02 16.68
C ALA A 87 -5.41 6.13 15.77
N SER A 88 -5.30 5.73 14.50
CA SER A 88 -6.34 5.86 13.49
C SER A 88 -6.42 4.57 12.65
N PRO A 89 -7.32 3.64 13.00
CA PRO A 89 -7.37 2.29 12.44
C PRO A 89 -7.51 2.21 10.91
N VAL A 90 -8.05 3.24 10.25
CA VAL A 90 -8.14 3.28 8.79
C VAL A 90 -6.78 3.10 8.10
N TYR A 91 -5.68 3.57 8.72
CA TYR A 91 -4.35 3.35 8.18
C TYR A 91 -3.87 1.90 8.40
N ALA A 92 -4.25 1.25 9.51
CA ALA A 92 -4.00 -0.17 9.68
C ALA A 92 -4.74 -1.00 8.62
N GLN A 93 -6.02 -0.67 8.38
CA GLN A 93 -6.84 -1.31 7.35
C GLN A 93 -6.25 -1.13 5.94
N MET A 94 -5.79 0.07 5.60
CA MET A 94 -5.13 0.33 4.31
C MET A 94 -3.87 -0.52 4.15
N ARG A 95 -3.04 -0.66 5.18
CA ARG A 95 -1.86 -1.54 5.15
C ARG A 95 -2.27 -2.99 4.95
N ASN A 96 -3.25 -3.50 5.71
CA ASN A 96 -3.72 -4.87 5.55
C ASN A 96 -4.23 -5.14 4.13
N GLY A 97 -4.97 -4.20 3.53
CA GLY A 97 -5.40 -4.29 2.14
C GLY A 97 -4.24 -4.33 1.16
N ILE A 98 -3.20 -3.52 1.38
CA ILE A 98 -1.97 -3.55 0.57
C ILE A 98 -1.27 -4.92 0.69
N ASP A 99 -1.07 -5.42 1.91
CA ASP A 99 -0.37 -6.69 2.16
C ASP A 99 -1.15 -7.86 1.52
N LEU A 100 -2.48 -7.86 1.62
CA LEU A 100 -3.34 -8.85 0.95
C LEU A 100 -3.22 -8.79 -0.58
N LEU A 101 -3.12 -7.60 -1.17
CA LEU A 101 -2.94 -7.45 -2.62
C LEU A 101 -1.56 -7.94 -3.09
N VAL A 102 -0.52 -7.71 -2.29
CA VAL A 102 0.82 -8.25 -2.55
C VAL A 102 0.81 -9.78 -2.45
N ALA A 103 0.20 -10.34 -1.41
CA ALA A 103 0.05 -11.78 -1.26
C ALA A 103 -0.74 -12.39 -2.43
N ALA A 104 -1.87 -11.81 -2.81
CA ALA A 104 -2.67 -12.26 -3.95
C ALA A 104 -1.88 -12.23 -5.26
N ALA A 105 -1.10 -11.18 -5.50
CA ALA A 105 -0.25 -11.08 -6.69
C ALA A 105 0.85 -12.16 -6.69
N LEU A 106 1.45 -12.46 -5.54
CA LEU A 106 2.44 -13.55 -5.42
C LEU A 106 1.81 -14.92 -5.67
N LEU A 107 0.65 -15.21 -5.06
CA LEU A 107 -0.08 -16.47 -5.25
C LEU A 107 -0.38 -16.75 -6.72
N GLN A 108 -0.77 -15.70 -7.46
CA GLN A 108 -1.02 -15.77 -8.89
C GLN A 108 0.28 -15.95 -9.69
N HIS A 109 1.34 -15.21 -9.36
CA HIS A 109 2.62 -15.28 -10.07
C HIS A 109 3.31 -16.64 -9.94
N GLU A 110 3.24 -17.25 -8.76
CA GLU A 110 3.85 -18.57 -8.49
C GLU A 110 2.95 -19.76 -8.85
N ASP A 111 1.75 -19.49 -9.38
CA ASP A 111 0.71 -20.48 -9.68
C ASP A 111 0.44 -21.46 -8.52
N TRP A 112 0.39 -20.97 -7.28
CA TRP A 112 0.17 -21.85 -6.12
C TRP A 112 -1.19 -22.54 -6.17
N PHE A 113 -2.20 -21.87 -6.73
CA PHE A 113 -3.53 -22.43 -6.99
C PHE A 113 -3.49 -23.62 -7.95
N GLY A 114 -2.83 -23.48 -9.11
CA GLY A 114 -2.69 -24.56 -10.08
C GLY A 114 -1.87 -25.72 -9.53
N ARG A 115 -0.80 -25.43 -8.78
CA ARG A 115 0.07 -26.44 -8.15
C ARG A 115 -0.64 -27.31 -7.12
N CYS A 116 -1.68 -26.81 -6.46
CA CYS A 116 -2.51 -27.59 -5.53
C CYS A 116 -3.81 -28.10 -6.15
N GLY A 117 -4.05 -27.86 -7.44
CA GLY A 117 -5.28 -28.24 -8.14
C GLY A 117 -6.53 -27.51 -7.63
N TRP A 118 -6.36 -26.34 -7.00
CA TRP A 118 -7.47 -25.52 -6.53
C TRP A 118 -7.89 -24.52 -7.61
N THR A 119 -9.20 -24.32 -7.75
CA THR A 119 -9.78 -23.30 -8.63
C THR A 119 -10.73 -22.40 -7.82
N ALA A 120 -10.82 -21.14 -8.21
CA ALA A 120 -11.70 -20.16 -7.57
C ALA A 120 -13.17 -20.28 -8.04
N GLU A 121 -13.56 -21.38 -8.70
CA GLU A 121 -14.85 -21.53 -9.40
C GLU A 121 -16.06 -21.20 -8.52
N LEU A 122 -16.07 -21.64 -7.26
CA LEU A 122 -17.18 -21.34 -6.35
C LEU A 122 -17.25 -19.85 -6.00
N LEU A 123 -16.10 -19.17 -5.86
CA LEU A 123 -16.04 -17.77 -5.45
C LEU A 123 -16.48 -16.81 -6.56
N VAL A 124 -16.41 -17.24 -7.82
CA VAL A 124 -16.79 -16.45 -9.00
C VAL A 124 -18.18 -16.81 -9.53
N ASP A 125 -18.87 -17.76 -8.91
CA ASP A 125 -20.20 -18.19 -9.30
C ASP A 125 -21.26 -17.65 -8.33
N GLU A 126 -21.82 -16.49 -8.65
CA GLU A 126 -22.87 -15.85 -7.84
C GLU A 126 -24.17 -16.67 -7.76
N THR A 127 -24.35 -17.67 -8.64
CA THR A 127 -25.51 -18.57 -8.55
C THR A 127 -25.33 -19.63 -7.47
N ARG A 128 -24.07 -20.02 -7.18
CA ARG A 128 -23.71 -21.00 -6.15
C ARG A 128 -23.30 -20.34 -4.83
N LEU A 129 -22.72 -19.15 -4.89
CA LEU A 129 -22.32 -18.33 -3.75
C LEU A 129 -22.91 -16.92 -3.89
N PRO A 130 -24.20 -16.73 -3.55
CA PRO A 130 -24.85 -15.44 -3.70
C PRO A 130 -24.20 -14.39 -2.77
N THR A 131 -23.94 -13.21 -3.33
CA THR A 131 -23.43 -12.06 -2.58
C THR A 131 -24.55 -11.06 -2.31
N GLU A 132 -24.43 -10.33 -1.19
CA GLU A 132 -25.37 -9.27 -0.84
C GLU A 132 -25.25 -8.11 -1.82
N ASN A 133 -26.37 -7.74 -2.44
CA ASN A 133 -26.44 -6.60 -3.35
C ASN A 133 -26.87 -5.36 -2.58
N PHE A 134 -25.98 -4.36 -2.51
CA PHE A 134 -26.28 -3.06 -1.94
C PHE A 134 -26.59 -2.03 -3.03
N VAL A 135 -27.35 -0.99 -2.69
CA VAL A 135 -27.61 0.12 -3.60
C VAL A 135 -26.30 0.82 -3.92
N ALA A 136 -25.87 0.77 -5.17
CA ALA A 136 -24.64 1.43 -5.61
C ALA A 136 -24.74 2.96 -5.35
N PRO A 137 -23.80 3.55 -4.60
CA PRO A 137 -23.81 4.99 -4.34
C PRO A 137 -23.57 5.74 -5.64
N ARG A 138 -24.50 6.64 -6.01
CA ARG A 138 -24.41 7.46 -7.23
C ARG A 138 -23.70 8.80 -7.02
N GLN A 139 -23.62 9.25 -5.77
CA GLN A 139 -23.04 10.53 -5.39
C GLN A 139 -22.35 10.39 -4.03
N VAL A 140 -21.24 11.09 -3.88
CA VAL A 140 -20.52 11.24 -2.61
C VAL A 140 -20.22 12.72 -2.41
N ALA A 141 -20.19 13.18 -1.15
CA ALA A 141 -19.81 14.55 -0.86
C ALA A 141 -18.37 14.81 -1.33
N CYS A 142 -18.14 15.92 -2.02
CA CYS A 142 -16.79 16.35 -2.36
C CYS A 142 -16.08 16.83 -1.09
N GLY A 143 -15.01 16.14 -0.69
CA GLY A 143 -14.13 16.59 0.39
C GLY A 143 -12.95 17.36 -0.17
N VAL A 144 -12.82 18.64 0.18
CA VAL A 144 -11.66 19.46 -0.17
C VAL A 144 -10.89 19.80 1.10
N ASN A 145 -9.62 19.38 1.17
CA ASN A 145 -8.72 19.75 2.25
C ASN A 145 -7.88 20.95 1.79
N ALA A 146 -8.16 22.12 2.34
CA ALA A 146 -7.42 23.34 2.05
C ALA A 146 -6.94 24.02 3.35
N LEU A 147 -5.70 24.51 3.32
CA LEU A 147 -5.01 25.10 4.46
C LEU A 147 -4.42 26.44 4.05
N TRP A 148 -4.51 27.44 4.92
CA TRP A 148 -3.86 28.74 4.68
C TRP A 148 -2.50 28.81 5.38
N LYS A 149 -1.51 29.37 4.70
CA LYS A 149 -0.25 29.82 5.31
C LYS A 149 0.06 31.25 4.89
N GLY A 150 -0.16 32.19 5.80
CA GLY A 150 -0.18 33.61 5.45
C GLY A 150 -1.34 33.89 4.49
N ASN A 151 -1.08 34.56 3.37
CA ASN A 151 -2.08 34.84 2.33
C ASN A 151 -2.16 33.76 1.23
N ARG A 152 -1.53 32.59 1.44
CA ARG A 152 -1.46 31.53 0.43
C ARG A 152 -2.35 30.35 0.82
N LEU A 153 -3.22 29.97 -0.10
CA LEU A 153 -4.03 28.75 -0.02
C LEU A 153 -3.20 27.56 -0.51
N LEU A 154 -3.20 26.49 0.27
CA LEU A 154 -2.55 25.23 -0.03
C LEU A 154 -3.63 24.14 -0.06
N SER A 155 -3.70 23.39 -1.15
CA SER A 155 -4.65 22.29 -1.31
C SER A 155 -3.89 21.03 -1.68
N PRO A 156 -3.35 20.28 -0.71
CA PRO A 156 -2.70 19.02 -1.02
C PRO A 156 -3.71 18.07 -1.66
N SER A 157 -3.32 17.48 -2.78
CA SER A 157 -4.08 16.45 -3.49
C SER A 157 -3.38 15.11 -3.37
N GLY A 158 -4.05 14.02 -3.71
CA GLY A 158 -3.47 12.72 -3.44
C GLY A 158 -4.36 11.53 -3.74
N GLY A 159 -3.90 10.37 -3.27
CA GLY A 159 -4.65 9.14 -3.39
C GLY A 159 -3.83 7.92 -2.96
N VAL A 160 -4.16 6.79 -3.55
CA VAL A 160 -3.45 5.52 -3.37
C VAL A 160 -3.10 4.98 -4.75
N SER A 161 -1.88 4.48 -4.91
CA SER A 161 -1.42 3.79 -6.11
C SER A 161 -1.03 2.37 -5.73
N LEU A 162 -1.65 1.38 -6.37
CA LEU A 162 -1.47 -0.03 -6.03
C LEU A 162 -0.99 -0.76 -7.29
N LEU A 163 0.29 -1.13 -7.30
CA LEU A 163 0.89 -1.95 -8.36
C LEU A 163 1.62 -3.15 -7.73
N PRO A 164 0.89 -4.12 -7.14
CA PRO A 164 1.48 -5.16 -6.30
C PRO A 164 2.52 -6.03 -7.03
N HIS A 165 2.38 -6.20 -8.34
CA HIS A 165 3.34 -6.93 -9.19
C HIS A 165 4.76 -6.34 -9.15
N LEU A 166 4.93 -5.05 -8.81
CA LEU A 166 6.25 -4.46 -8.66
C LEU A 166 7.03 -5.08 -7.50
N ALA A 167 6.37 -5.56 -6.43
CA ALA A 167 7.04 -6.28 -5.34
C ALA A 167 7.58 -7.66 -5.79
N LEU A 168 7.10 -8.17 -6.93
CA LEU A 168 7.51 -9.45 -7.48
C LEU A 168 8.79 -9.38 -8.33
N ASP A 169 9.32 -8.18 -8.58
CA ASP A 169 10.62 -8.03 -9.25
C ASP A 169 11.70 -8.73 -8.40
N PRO A 170 12.44 -9.71 -8.95
CA PRO A 170 13.51 -10.41 -8.22
C PRO A 170 14.56 -9.47 -7.61
N LYS A 171 14.76 -8.27 -8.18
CA LYS A 171 15.70 -7.27 -7.65
C LYS A 171 15.23 -6.60 -6.36
N ARG A 172 13.94 -6.72 -6.03
CA ARG A 172 13.30 -6.15 -4.83
C ARG A 172 13.04 -7.20 -3.76
N GLN A 173 13.14 -8.48 -4.13
CA GLN A 173 12.97 -9.60 -3.22
C GLN A 173 14.24 -9.81 -2.39
N GLN A 174 14.02 -10.07 -1.11
CA GLN A 174 15.07 -10.48 -0.18
C GLN A 174 15.12 -12.01 -0.16
N ALA A 175 16.32 -12.58 -0.22
CA ALA A 175 16.51 -14.01 -0.02
C ALA A 175 16.42 -14.36 1.48
N ASP A 176 15.86 -15.52 1.80
CA ASP A 176 15.90 -16.10 3.15
C ASP A 176 17.29 -16.67 3.47
N GLU A 177 18.32 -15.82 3.49
CA GLU A 177 19.72 -16.23 3.67
C GLU A 177 19.98 -16.90 5.02
N ASP A 178 19.28 -16.45 6.06
CA ASP A 178 19.38 -17.01 7.41
C ASP A 178 18.47 -18.24 7.61
N GLY A 179 17.64 -18.59 6.62
CA GLY A 179 16.70 -19.71 6.66
C GLY A 179 15.57 -19.53 7.68
N ALA A 180 15.32 -18.29 8.14
CA ALA A 180 14.33 -18.02 9.17
C ALA A 180 12.91 -18.29 8.68
N VAL A 181 12.60 -17.90 7.45
CA VAL A 181 11.29 -18.12 6.83
C VAL A 181 11.07 -19.61 6.60
N GLN A 182 12.08 -20.32 6.10
CA GLN A 182 11.99 -21.77 5.90
C GLN A 182 11.75 -22.52 7.21
N ARG A 183 12.47 -22.16 8.28
CA ARG A 183 12.27 -22.77 9.61
C ARG A 183 10.88 -22.47 10.16
N ALA A 184 10.40 -21.24 10.04
CA ALA A 184 9.05 -20.88 10.48
C ALA A 184 7.98 -21.67 9.72
N CYS A 185 8.13 -21.83 8.40
CA CYS A 185 7.25 -22.67 7.58
C CYS A 185 7.28 -24.14 8.01
N GLN A 186 8.46 -24.70 8.29
CA GLN A 186 8.60 -26.09 8.76
C GLN A 186 8.02 -26.30 10.16
N GLN A 187 8.12 -25.32 11.05
CA GLN A 187 7.51 -25.36 12.39
C GLN A 187 5.99 -25.22 12.33
N ALA A 188 5.51 -24.36 11.43
CA ALA A 188 4.09 -24.22 11.12
C ALA A 188 3.55 -25.35 10.24
N ALA A 189 4.41 -26.25 9.73
CA ALA A 189 4.00 -27.38 8.91
C ALA A 189 3.08 -28.25 9.77
N TYR A 190 1.79 -28.05 9.54
CA TYR A 190 0.76 -28.53 10.40
C TYR A 190 0.63 -30.06 10.26
N GLN A 191 1.44 -30.78 11.04
CA GLN A 191 1.40 -32.23 11.07
C GLN A 191 0.21 -32.70 11.90
N GLY A 192 -0.60 -33.59 11.34
CA GLY A 192 -1.72 -34.20 12.04
C GLY A 192 -2.97 -33.33 12.12
N LEU A 193 -3.12 -32.32 11.25
CA LEU A 193 -4.40 -31.64 11.11
C LEU A 193 -5.48 -32.58 10.62
N ASP A 194 -6.62 -32.50 11.29
CA ASP A 194 -7.85 -33.07 10.80
C ASP A 194 -8.23 -32.36 9.50
N LYS A 195 -8.40 -33.13 8.42
CA LYS A 195 -8.75 -32.61 7.08
C LYS A 195 -10.11 -31.92 7.06
N GLU A 196 -10.97 -32.21 8.03
CA GLU A 196 -12.30 -31.61 8.16
C GLU A 196 -12.31 -30.37 9.05
N ARG A 197 -11.18 -30.06 9.71
CA ARG A 197 -11.07 -28.89 10.58
C ARG A 197 -10.45 -27.73 9.82
N TRP A 198 -11.20 -26.65 9.71
CA TRP A 198 -10.70 -25.36 9.24
C TRP A 198 -10.41 -24.47 10.45
N TRP A 199 -9.31 -23.70 10.39
CA TRP A 199 -8.91 -22.72 11.41
C TRP A 199 -8.85 -21.35 10.75
N TRP A 200 -9.39 -20.37 11.47
CA TRP A 200 -9.24 -18.95 11.19
C TRP A 200 -8.88 -18.30 12.52
N ASP A 201 -7.65 -18.52 12.97
CA ASP A 201 -7.02 -17.79 14.06
C ASP A 201 -5.51 -17.66 13.84
#